data_AF-A0A662FZS5-F1
#
_entry.id   AF-A0A662FZS5-F1
#
_cell.length_a   1.000
_cell.length_b   1.000
_cell.length_c   1.000
_cell.angle_alpha   90.00
_cell.angle_beta   90.00
_cell.angle_gamma   90.00
#
_symmetry.space_group_name_H-M   'P 1'
#
loop_
_entity.id
_entity.type
_entity.pdbx_description
1 polymer ?
#
loop_
_entity_poly.entity_id
_entity_poly.type
_entity_poly.pdbx_seq_one_letter_code
_entity_poly.pdbx_strand_id
1 'polypeptide(L)'
;MENRLYSHPALLRAFSRLKKYIQFIEKVHPKIPKSVRGVLFFDKKSLIRPEVIRHKQLLKSRYIVPRYKDIVVLVPDIDTRPHNRQGPIYNLYTIIRNVFGEDAHRIHMLLYSKVFGAIPLEISDTYPLSQYEESIEVDEQVIINIVDTLSTVFTRSKYHTAVVCRVDSYPSRLYTMIHDLCKRLGVSVYEVYLYDYEKCVQILKRLLHVKRA
;
A
#
# COMPACT_ATOMS: atom_id res chain seq x y z
N MET A 1 13.81 8.70 -18.97
CA MET A 1 15.14 8.08 -18.69
C MET A 1 15.08 6.55 -18.85
N GLU A 2 14.04 5.89 -18.34
CA GLU A 2 13.90 4.42 -18.43
C GLU A 2 13.92 3.87 -19.86
N ASN A 3 13.26 4.52 -20.82
CA ASN A 3 13.31 4.09 -22.23
C ASN A 3 14.73 4.10 -22.82
N ARG A 4 15.63 4.94 -22.30
CA ARG A 4 17.04 5.00 -22.74
C ARG A 4 17.90 3.89 -22.14
N LEU A 5 17.44 3.24 -21.07
CA LEU A 5 18.20 2.16 -20.44
C LEU A 5 18.40 0.99 -21.40
N TYR A 6 17.42 0.73 -22.26
CA TYR A 6 17.45 -0.37 -23.24
C TYR A 6 18.19 -0.03 -24.54
N SER A 7 18.67 1.20 -24.70
CA SER A 7 19.38 1.61 -25.90
C SER A 7 20.76 0.97 -26.03
N HIS A 8 21.39 0.54 -24.92
CA HIS A 8 22.69 -0.13 -24.95
C HIS A 8 22.98 -0.94 -23.67
N PRO A 9 23.60 -2.15 -23.74
CA PRO A 9 23.94 -2.95 -22.56
C PRO A 9 24.81 -2.23 -21.53
N ALA A 10 25.70 -1.34 -21.97
CA ALA A 10 26.53 -0.55 -21.06
C ALA A 10 25.70 0.40 -20.17
N LEU A 11 24.57 0.91 -20.67
CA LEU A 11 23.65 1.76 -19.89
C LEU A 11 22.92 0.94 -18.82
N LEU A 12 22.50 -0.29 -19.15
CA LEU A 12 21.95 -1.21 -18.14
C LEU A 12 22.98 -1.53 -17.05
N ARG A 13 24.24 -1.77 -17.42
CA ARG A 13 25.32 -1.97 -16.44
C ARG A 13 25.54 -0.73 -15.57
N ALA A 14 25.55 0.47 -16.16
CA ALA A 14 25.67 1.72 -15.42
C ALA A 14 24.51 1.93 -14.45
N PHE A 15 23.27 1.67 -14.87
CA PHE A 15 22.08 1.73 -14.02
C PHE A 15 22.14 0.75 -12.84
N SER A 16 22.59 -0.48 -13.08
CA SER A 16 22.80 -1.46 -12.01
C SER A 16 23.84 -1.02 -10.99
N ARG A 17 24.91 -0.32 -11.42
CA ARG A 17 25.88 0.29 -10.50
C ARG A 17 25.27 1.46 -9.73
N LEU A 18 24.43 2.28 -10.37
CA LEU A 18 23.76 3.43 -9.75
C LEU A 18 22.86 3.03 -8.58
N LYS A 19 22.21 1.85 -8.64
CA LYS A 19 21.37 1.31 -7.55
C LYS A 19 22.07 1.33 -6.18
N LYS A 20 23.39 1.11 -6.15
CA LYS A 20 24.19 1.11 -4.91
C LYS A 20 24.16 2.46 -4.19
N TYR A 21 23.93 3.54 -4.93
CA TYR A 21 23.94 4.92 -4.41
C TYR A 21 22.53 5.48 -4.24
N ILE A 22 21.48 4.66 -4.32
CA ILE A 22 20.11 5.18 -4.39
C ILE A 22 19.71 5.97 -3.15
N GLN A 23 20.22 5.60 -1.97
CA GLN A 23 19.98 6.36 -0.74
C GLN A 23 20.63 7.75 -0.77
N PHE A 24 21.79 7.90 -1.41
CA PHE A 24 22.42 9.20 -1.58
C PHE A 24 21.65 10.06 -2.60
N ILE A 25 21.25 9.45 -3.72
CA ILE A 25 20.45 10.11 -4.76
C ILE A 25 19.12 10.57 -4.18
N GLU A 26 18.47 9.74 -3.37
CA GLU A 26 17.20 10.08 -2.72
C GLU A 26 17.33 11.32 -1.83
N LYS A 27 18.41 11.45 -1.05
CA LYS A 27 18.61 12.61 -0.16
C LYS A 27 18.67 13.94 -0.91
N VAL A 28 19.26 13.95 -2.12
CA VAL A 28 19.39 15.17 -2.94
C VAL A 28 18.24 15.34 -3.94
N HIS A 29 17.44 14.32 -4.18
CA HIS A 29 16.32 14.37 -5.12
C HIS A 29 15.20 15.28 -4.58
N PRO A 30 14.64 16.19 -5.40
CA PRO A 30 13.58 17.09 -4.96
C PRO A 30 12.36 16.31 -4.45
N LYS A 31 11.75 16.78 -3.36
CA LYS A 31 10.54 16.14 -2.81
C LYS A 31 9.32 16.34 -3.70
N ILE A 32 9.19 17.54 -4.26
CA ILE A 32 8.16 17.92 -5.20
C ILE A 32 8.88 18.40 -6.47
N PRO A 33 8.59 17.84 -7.65
CA PRO A 33 9.22 18.28 -8.89
C PRO A 33 8.76 19.71 -9.24
N LYS A 34 9.59 20.45 -9.99
CA LYS A 34 9.25 21.81 -10.45
C LYS A 34 7.96 21.88 -11.28
N SER A 35 7.61 20.78 -11.94
CA SER A 35 6.34 20.60 -12.64
C SER A 35 5.72 19.31 -12.11
N VAL A 36 4.60 19.46 -11.40
CA VAL A 36 3.85 18.35 -10.82
C VAL A 36 3.07 17.67 -11.94
N ARG A 37 3.59 16.54 -12.39
CA ARG A 37 2.95 15.64 -13.37
C ARG A 37 2.86 14.25 -12.75
N GLY A 38 1.86 13.47 -13.17
CA GLY A 38 1.74 12.07 -12.78
C GLY A 38 3.02 11.30 -13.08
N VAL A 39 3.50 10.54 -12.09
CA VAL A 39 4.71 9.73 -12.25
C VAL A 39 4.35 8.43 -12.96
N LEU A 40 5.02 8.13 -14.07
CA LEU A 40 4.82 6.88 -14.81
C LEU A 40 5.83 5.81 -14.37
N PHE A 41 5.31 4.67 -13.92
CA PHE A 41 6.05 3.48 -13.52
C PHE A 41 5.83 2.33 -14.51
N PHE A 42 6.78 2.15 -15.43
CA PHE A 42 6.62 1.21 -16.54
C PHE A 42 7.02 -0.23 -16.20
N ASP A 43 8.01 -0.41 -15.32
CA ASP A 43 8.62 -1.71 -15.01
C ASP A 43 9.16 -1.74 -13.58
N LYS A 44 9.52 -2.91 -13.05
CA LYS A 44 10.13 -3.09 -11.73
C LYS A 44 11.43 -2.31 -11.54
N LYS A 45 12.11 -1.92 -12.63
CA LYS A 45 13.27 -1.01 -12.58
C LYS A 45 12.87 0.37 -12.04
N SER A 46 11.62 0.78 -12.17
CA SER A 46 11.08 2.02 -11.60
C SER A 46 10.94 1.97 -10.08
N LEU A 47 10.95 0.78 -9.45
CA LEU A 47 10.82 0.63 -8.00
C LEU A 47 12.04 1.12 -7.22
N ILE A 48 13.18 1.31 -7.89
CA ILE A 48 14.35 1.93 -7.27
C ILE A 48 14.29 3.45 -7.33
N ARG A 49 13.24 4.08 -7.88
CA ARG A 49 13.18 5.53 -7.99
C ARG A 49 13.20 6.21 -6.61
N PRO A 50 13.83 7.38 -6.48
CA PRO A 50 13.92 8.12 -5.22
C PRO A 50 12.58 8.28 -4.49
N GLU A 51 11.49 8.52 -5.22
CA GLU A 51 10.13 8.62 -4.69
C GLU A 51 9.70 7.39 -3.89
N VAL A 52 9.94 6.21 -4.46
CA VAL A 52 9.56 4.92 -3.86
C VAL A 52 10.43 4.64 -2.63
N ILE A 53 11.73 4.88 -2.75
CA ILE A 53 12.68 4.70 -1.64
C ILE A 53 12.34 5.65 -0.49
N ARG A 54 12.04 6.91 -0.80
CA ARG A 54 11.63 7.91 0.19
C ARG A 54 10.37 7.49 0.92
N HIS A 55 9.33 7.07 0.20
CA HIS A 55 8.09 6.57 0.82
C HIS A 55 8.37 5.46 1.84
N LYS A 56 9.13 4.44 1.44
CA LYS A 56 9.51 3.32 2.33
C LYS A 56 10.27 3.80 3.58
N GLN A 57 11.21 4.73 3.41
CA GLN A 57 11.97 5.30 4.52
C GLN A 57 11.08 6.13 5.47
N LEU A 58 10.18 6.96 4.93
CA LEU A 58 9.27 7.77 5.72
C LEU A 58 8.25 6.90 6.47
N LEU A 59 7.73 5.85 5.83
CA LEU A 59 6.86 4.87 6.46
C LEU A 59 7.56 4.19 7.65
N LYS A 60 8.83 3.82 7.47
CA LYS A 60 9.63 3.18 8.53
C LYS A 60 10.02 4.12 9.67
N SER A 61 10.37 5.37 9.37
CA SER A 61 10.98 6.28 10.35
C SER A 61 10.02 7.30 10.97
N ARG A 62 8.99 7.72 10.24
CA ARG A 62 8.13 8.85 10.63
C ARG A 62 6.66 8.51 10.75
N TYR A 63 6.16 7.53 10.00
CA TYR A 63 4.76 7.17 10.11
C TYR A 63 4.47 6.57 11.49
N ILE A 64 3.40 7.04 12.12
CA ILE A 64 2.92 6.56 13.41
C ILE A 64 1.48 6.11 13.19
N VAL A 65 1.22 4.82 13.42
CA VAL A 65 -0.14 4.28 13.33
C VAL A 65 -0.98 4.89 14.46
N PRO A 66 -2.18 5.44 14.16
CA PRO A 66 -3.04 5.98 15.20
C PRO A 66 -3.40 4.92 16.25
N ARG A 67 -3.23 5.24 17.53
CA ARG A 67 -3.28 4.27 18.66
C ARG A 67 -4.62 3.56 18.83
N TYR A 68 -5.70 4.21 18.42
CA TYR A 68 -7.06 3.72 18.54
C TYR A 68 -7.44 2.74 17.44
N LYS A 69 -6.59 2.55 16.43
CA LYS A 69 -6.83 1.64 15.31
C LYS A 69 -6.38 0.23 15.64
N ASP A 70 -7.34 -0.66 15.87
CA ASP A 70 -7.12 -2.06 16.25
C ASP A 70 -7.62 -3.08 15.21
N ILE A 71 -8.36 -2.62 14.20
CA ILE A 71 -8.78 -3.40 13.03
C ILE A 71 -8.18 -2.75 11.79
N VAL A 72 -7.53 -3.53 10.93
CA VAL A 72 -7.02 -3.05 9.63
C VAL A 72 -7.81 -3.66 8.48
N VAL A 73 -8.19 -2.84 7.50
CA VAL A 73 -8.75 -3.24 6.22
C VAL A 73 -7.68 -3.00 5.17
N LEU A 74 -7.14 -4.07 4.61
CA LEU A 74 -6.13 -4.04 3.54
C LEU A 74 -6.84 -4.04 2.19
N VAL A 75 -6.58 -3.02 1.37
CA VAL A 75 -7.28 -2.81 0.10
C VAL A 75 -6.26 -2.72 -1.04
N PRO A 76 -6.47 -3.37 -2.20
CA PRO A 76 -5.55 -3.20 -3.32
C PRO A 76 -5.62 -1.77 -3.84
N ASP A 77 -4.47 -1.15 -4.10
CA ASP A 77 -4.40 0.14 -4.80
C ASP A 77 -4.69 -0.08 -6.28
N ILE A 78 -5.97 0.02 -6.65
CA ILE A 78 -6.46 -0.16 -8.02
C ILE A 78 -7.33 1.01 -8.49
N ASP A 79 -7.56 1.02 -9.80
CA ASP A 79 -8.65 1.71 -10.48
C ASP A 79 -8.42 3.22 -10.68
N THR A 80 -8.54 4.02 -9.62
CA THR A 80 -8.54 5.49 -9.73
C THR A 80 -7.80 6.17 -8.58
N ARG A 81 -6.92 7.10 -8.92
CA ARG A 81 -6.21 8.00 -7.99
C ARG A 81 -6.61 9.45 -8.32
N PRO A 82 -6.84 10.33 -7.32
CA PRO A 82 -6.80 10.08 -5.88
C PRO A 82 -8.01 9.25 -5.39
N HIS A 83 -7.77 8.42 -4.37
CA HIS A 83 -8.76 7.46 -3.85
C HIS A 83 -9.89 8.09 -3.01
N ASN A 84 -9.85 9.41 -2.80
CA ASN A 84 -10.78 10.16 -1.96
C ASN A 84 -11.98 10.75 -2.71
N ARG A 85 -12.11 10.51 -4.02
CA ARG A 85 -13.20 11.08 -4.84
C ARG A 85 -14.19 10.06 -5.35
N GLN A 86 -13.71 8.91 -5.80
CA GLN A 86 -14.52 7.91 -6.49
C GLN A 86 -13.84 6.54 -6.49
N GLY A 87 -14.57 5.54 -6.97
CA GLY A 87 -14.06 4.18 -7.11
C GLY A 87 -14.27 3.32 -5.86
N PRO A 88 -13.83 2.05 -5.92
CA PRO A 88 -14.16 1.05 -4.91
C PRO A 88 -13.60 1.38 -3.52
N ILE A 89 -12.41 1.98 -3.47
CA ILE A 89 -11.76 2.39 -2.22
C ILE A 89 -12.57 3.49 -1.53
N TYR A 90 -12.99 4.52 -2.27
CA TYR A 90 -13.82 5.62 -1.75
C TYR A 90 -15.18 5.11 -1.27
N ASN A 91 -15.81 4.23 -2.04
CA ASN A 91 -17.10 3.65 -1.68
C ASN A 91 -17.01 2.85 -0.38
N LEU A 92 -15.99 1.99 -0.26
CA LEU A 92 -15.75 1.22 0.96
C LEU A 92 -15.49 2.13 2.17
N TYR A 93 -14.65 3.16 2.00
CA TYR A 93 -14.40 4.16 3.04
C TYR A 93 -15.69 4.82 3.52
N THR A 94 -16.52 5.29 2.57
CA THR A 94 -17.79 5.97 2.86
C THR A 94 -18.78 5.03 3.56
N ILE A 95 -18.88 3.79 3.11
CA ILE A 95 -19.72 2.76 3.73
C ILE A 95 -19.28 2.51 5.18
N ILE A 96 -17.97 2.33 5.41
CA ILE A 96 -17.43 2.12 6.76
C ILE A 96 -17.78 3.30 7.68
N ARG A 97 -17.59 4.53 7.20
CA ARG A 97 -17.92 5.73 7.99
C ARG A 97 -19.41 5.82 8.31
N ASN A 98 -20.27 5.56 7.33
CA ASN A 98 -21.72 5.68 7.49
C ASN A 98 -22.31 4.56 8.38
N VAL A 99 -21.83 3.33 8.25
CA VAL A 99 -22.37 2.18 8.98
C VAL A 99 -21.88 2.13 10.43
N PHE A 100 -20.62 2.50 10.68
CA PHE A 100 -19.99 2.36 11.99
C PHE A 100 -19.91 3.65 12.79
N GLY A 101 -20.19 4.81 12.18
CA GLY A 101 -20.24 6.11 12.87
C GLY A 101 -18.95 6.37 13.67
N GLU A 102 -19.10 6.56 14.97
CA GLU A 102 -17.97 6.72 15.89
C GLU A 102 -17.02 5.53 15.84
N ASP A 103 -17.50 4.28 15.88
CA ASP A 103 -16.64 3.08 15.89
C ASP A 103 -15.71 2.99 14.67
N ALA A 104 -16.02 3.69 13.57
CA ALA A 104 -15.15 3.76 12.39
C ALA A 104 -13.75 4.28 12.70
N HIS A 105 -13.54 5.05 13.77
CA HIS A 105 -12.20 5.51 14.18
C HIS A 105 -11.25 4.34 14.44
N ARG A 106 -11.77 3.20 14.91
CA ARG A 106 -11.01 1.99 15.23
C ARG A 106 -10.51 1.23 13.99
N ILE A 107 -11.06 1.55 12.83
CA ILE A 107 -10.74 0.89 11.57
C ILE A 107 -9.64 1.68 10.85
N HIS A 108 -8.57 0.97 10.48
CA HIS A 108 -7.50 1.50 9.63
C HIS A 108 -7.65 0.98 8.22
N MET A 109 -7.76 1.87 7.24
CA MET A 109 -7.64 1.48 5.85
C MET A 109 -6.19 1.66 5.40
N LEU A 110 -5.57 0.58 4.94
CA LEU A 110 -4.26 0.59 4.30
C LEU A 110 -4.41 0.06 2.88
N LEU A 111 -3.83 0.77 1.92
CA LEU A 111 -3.72 0.28 0.56
C LEU A 111 -2.45 -0.55 0.41
N TYR A 112 -2.48 -1.59 -0.42
CA TYR A 112 -1.28 -2.28 -0.88
C TYR A 112 -1.06 -2.02 -2.37
N SER A 113 0.03 -1.32 -2.66
CA SER A 113 0.43 -0.84 -3.99
C SER A 113 1.57 -1.65 -4.55
N LYS A 114 1.52 -1.93 -5.86
CA LYS A 114 2.63 -2.56 -6.60
C LYS A 114 3.90 -1.71 -6.60
N VAL A 115 3.76 -0.39 -6.45
CA VAL A 115 4.86 0.57 -6.51
C VAL A 115 5.39 0.89 -5.12
N PHE A 116 4.49 1.34 -4.25
CA PHE A 116 4.86 1.90 -2.95
C PHE A 116 4.74 0.90 -1.80
N GLY A 117 4.17 -0.27 -2.04
CA GLY A 117 3.84 -1.21 -0.97
C GLY A 117 2.67 -0.68 -0.13
N ALA A 118 2.78 -0.76 1.20
CA ALA A 118 1.75 -0.24 2.09
C ALA A 118 1.62 1.29 2.00
N ILE A 119 0.39 1.78 1.78
CA ILE A 119 0.03 3.20 1.78
C ILE A 119 -1.13 3.41 2.75
N PRO A 120 -0.93 4.09 3.88
CA PRO A 120 -2.03 4.53 4.72
C PRO A 120 -2.96 5.48 3.98
N LEU A 121 -4.28 5.28 4.12
CA LEU A 121 -5.28 6.11 3.43
C LEU A 121 -5.15 7.59 3.82
N GLU A 122 -4.68 7.89 5.04
CA GLU A 122 -4.46 9.24 5.55
C GLU A 122 -3.45 10.06 4.72
N ILE A 123 -2.56 9.39 3.98
CA ILE A 123 -1.54 10.04 3.15
C ILE A 123 -1.68 9.73 1.66
N SER A 124 -2.70 8.95 1.26
CA SER A 124 -2.84 8.51 -0.14
C SER A 124 -3.05 9.66 -1.12
N ASP A 125 -3.52 10.81 -0.63
CA ASP A 125 -3.78 11.99 -1.45
C ASP A 125 -2.54 12.89 -1.67
N THR A 126 -1.40 12.53 -1.08
CA THR A 126 -0.17 13.31 -1.17
C THR A 126 0.67 12.92 -2.40
N TYR A 127 1.43 13.86 -2.96
CA TYR A 127 2.39 13.53 -4.03
C TYR A 127 3.53 12.65 -3.47
N PRO A 128 3.94 11.58 -4.15
CA PRO A 128 3.46 11.10 -5.47
C PRO A 128 2.34 10.05 -5.40
N LEU A 129 1.90 9.67 -4.20
CA LEU A 129 0.93 8.59 -3.96
C LEU A 129 -0.43 8.83 -4.63
N SER A 130 -0.81 10.10 -4.82
CA SER A 130 -2.05 10.48 -5.49
C SER A 130 -1.94 10.68 -7.00
N GLN A 131 -0.71 10.68 -7.54
CA GLN A 131 -0.42 11.10 -8.90
C GLN A 131 0.62 10.19 -9.55
N TYR A 132 0.22 8.96 -9.81
CA TYR A 132 1.06 8.03 -10.57
C TYR A 132 0.21 7.04 -11.36
N GLU A 133 0.79 6.55 -12.45
CA GLU A 133 0.27 5.45 -13.26
C GLU A 133 1.32 4.35 -13.32
N GLU A 134 0.86 3.10 -13.43
CA GLU A 134 1.74 1.95 -13.37
C GLU A 134 1.27 0.83 -14.29
N SER A 135 2.23 0.08 -14.81
CA SER A 135 2.01 -1.15 -15.61
C SER A 135 2.86 -2.32 -15.08
N ILE A 136 3.12 -2.33 -13.77
CA ILE A 136 3.98 -3.30 -13.10
C ILE A 136 3.20 -4.59 -12.84
N GLU A 137 3.82 -5.72 -13.18
CA GLU A 137 3.33 -7.04 -12.82
C GLU A 137 3.67 -7.39 -11.38
N VAL A 138 2.78 -8.11 -10.71
CA VAL A 138 2.96 -8.53 -9.31
C VAL A 138 3.80 -9.81 -9.26
N ASP A 139 5.11 -9.68 -9.49
CA ASP A 139 6.08 -10.76 -9.36
C ASP A 139 6.56 -10.94 -7.90
N GLU A 140 7.39 -11.97 -7.64
CA GLU A 140 7.91 -12.27 -6.29
C GLU A 140 8.58 -11.06 -5.63
N GLN A 141 9.30 -10.23 -6.39
CA GLN A 141 9.98 -9.05 -5.86
C GLN A 141 8.97 -7.97 -5.44
N VAL A 142 7.89 -7.78 -6.19
CA VAL A 142 6.80 -6.87 -5.84
C VAL A 142 6.05 -7.38 -4.60
N ILE A 143 5.77 -8.68 -4.54
CA ILE A 143 5.12 -9.31 -3.38
C ILE A 143 5.95 -9.08 -2.11
N ILE A 144 7.25 -9.38 -2.15
CA ILE A 144 8.17 -9.13 -1.03
C ILE A 144 8.13 -7.67 -0.59
N ASN A 145 8.17 -6.73 -1.55
CA ASN A 145 8.11 -5.30 -1.25
C ASN A 145 6.80 -4.90 -0.54
N ILE A 146 5.66 -5.43 -0.98
CA ILE A 146 4.36 -5.19 -0.35
C ILE A 146 4.36 -5.74 1.07
N VAL A 147 4.78 -6.99 1.26
CA VAL A 147 4.78 -7.67 2.56
C VAL A 147 5.74 -6.99 3.54
N ASP A 148 6.91 -6.55 3.10
CA ASP A 148 7.90 -5.85 3.93
C ASP A 148 7.40 -4.50 4.44
N THR A 149 6.72 -3.74 3.56
CA THR A 149 6.14 -2.44 3.93
C THR A 149 4.92 -2.62 4.84
N LEU A 150 4.08 -3.63 4.61
CA LEU A 150 3.01 -4.02 5.53
C LEU A 150 3.58 -4.41 6.90
N SER A 151 4.61 -5.26 6.93
CA SER A 151 5.30 -5.67 8.15
C SER A 151 5.83 -4.46 8.94
N THR A 152 6.37 -3.46 8.25
CA THR A 152 6.83 -2.20 8.85
C THR A 152 5.70 -1.45 9.56
N VAL A 153 4.48 -1.45 9.00
CA VAL A 153 3.32 -0.81 9.61
C VAL A 153 2.76 -1.66 10.75
N PHE A 154 2.58 -2.96 10.53
CA PHE A 154 1.94 -3.88 11.47
C PHE A 154 2.74 -3.99 12.79
N THR A 155 4.06 -4.10 12.71
CA THR A 155 4.94 -4.19 13.90
C THR A 155 4.90 -2.96 14.80
N ARG A 156 4.42 -1.82 14.29
CA ARG A 156 4.29 -0.55 15.03
C ARG A 156 2.84 -0.19 15.34
N SER A 157 1.92 -1.11 15.03
CA SER A 157 0.48 -0.96 15.22
C SER A 157 -0.02 -1.73 16.45
N LYS A 158 -1.31 -1.61 16.74
CA LYS A 158 -2.03 -2.47 17.69
C LYS A 158 -3.10 -3.30 16.99
N TYR A 159 -2.88 -3.66 15.72
CA TYR A 159 -3.87 -4.46 15.02
C TYR A 159 -4.00 -5.83 15.69
N HIS A 160 -5.24 -6.22 15.96
CA HIS A 160 -5.58 -7.57 16.38
C HIS A 160 -6.26 -8.35 15.26
N THR A 161 -6.86 -7.64 14.31
CA THR A 161 -7.57 -8.22 13.18
C THR A 161 -7.25 -7.49 11.89
N ALA A 162 -7.05 -8.26 10.82
CA ALA A 162 -6.93 -7.80 9.45
C ALA A 162 -8.08 -8.34 8.59
N VAL A 163 -8.74 -7.46 7.84
CA VAL A 163 -9.68 -7.81 6.77
C VAL A 163 -8.97 -7.53 5.45
N VAL A 164 -8.61 -8.58 4.70
CA VAL A 164 -7.89 -8.49 3.44
C VAL A 164 -8.89 -8.50 2.29
N CYS A 165 -9.04 -7.37 1.60
CA CYS A 165 -9.78 -7.28 0.36
C CYS A 165 -8.94 -7.83 -0.77
N ARG A 166 -9.42 -8.85 -1.49
CA ARG A 166 -8.72 -9.46 -2.63
C ARG A 166 -9.35 -9.09 -3.97
N VAL A 167 -8.54 -9.17 -5.01
CA VAL A 167 -8.91 -9.07 -6.43
C VAL A 167 -8.17 -10.12 -7.24
N ASP A 168 -8.77 -10.56 -8.34
CA ASP A 168 -8.23 -11.65 -9.18
C ASP A 168 -7.00 -11.25 -10.00
N SER A 169 -6.80 -9.95 -10.23
CA SER A 169 -5.63 -9.42 -10.93
C SER A 169 -4.32 -9.54 -10.14
N TYR A 170 -4.38 -9.95 -8.88
CA TYR A 170 -3.21 -10.17 -8.03
C TYR A 170 -3.05 -11.67 -7.74
N PRO A 171 -1.83 -12.20 -7.73
CA PRO A 171 -1.59 -13.63 -7.57
C PRO A 171 -1.94 -14.12 -6.16
N SER A 172 -2.47 -15.34 -6.06
CA SER A 172 -2.79 -16.01 -4.79
C SER A 172 -1.62 -16.01 -3.79
N ARG A 173 -0.38 -16.08 -4.30
CA ARG A 173 0.85 -16.05 -3.52
C ARG A 173 0.97 -14.81 -2.63
N LEU A 174 0.53 -13.64 -3.10
CA LEU A 174 0.53 -12.41 -2.30
C LEU A 174 -0.33 -12.60 -1.05
N TYR A 175 -1.57 -13.06 -1.23
CA TYR A 175 -2.50 -13.23 -0.12
C TYR A 175 -1.97 -14.26 0.88
N THR A 176 -1.41 -15.39 0.42
CA THR A 176 -0.74 -16.35 1.29
C THR A 176 0.34 -15.69 2.16
N MET A 177 1.21 -14.85 1.57
CA MET A 177 2.26 -14.17 2.34
C MET A 177 1.74 -13.11 3.30
N ILE A 178 0.62 -12.43 2.97
CA ILE A 178 -0.06 -11.51 3.89
C ILE A 178 -0.66 -12.30 5.07
N HIS A 179 -1.28 -13.46 4.82
CA HIS A 179 -1.79 -14.33 5.87
C HIS A 179 -0.68 -14.84 6.79
N ASP A 180 0.45 -15.28 6.23
CA ASP A 180 1.61 -15.72 7.00
C ASP A 180 2.20 -14.60 7.86
N LEU A 181 2.30 -13.38 7.30
CA LEU A 181 2.69 -12.18 8.05
C LEU A 181 1.77 -11.95 9.25
N CYS A 182 0.45 -11.95 9.02
CA CYS A 182 -0.52 -11.70 10.07
C CYS A 182 -0.46 -12.79 11.15
N LYS A 183 -0.41 -14.07 10.76
CA LYS A 183 -0.28 -15.21 11.68
C LYS A 183 0.97 -15.08 12.56
N ARG A 184 2.12 -14.74 11.97
CA ARG A 184 3.38 -14.52 12.71
C ARG A 184 3.29 -13.37 13.71
N LEU A 185 2.45 -12.37 13.43
CA LEU A 185 2.24 -11.22 14.31
C LEU A 185 1.04 -11.38 15.26
N GLY A 186 0.38 -12.55 15.28
CA GLY A 186 -0.79 -12.80 16.13
C GLY A 186 -2.03 -12.01 15.71
N VAL A 187 -2.12 -11.61 14.43
CA VAL A 187 -3.25 -10.88 13.87
C VAL A 187 -4.21 -11.87 13.20
N SER A 188 -5.46 -11.90 13.64
CA SER A 188 -6.52 -12.69 13.02
C SER A 188 -6.83 -12.17 11.62
N VAL A 189 -6.97 -13.06 10.64
CA VAL A 189 -7.18 -12.67 9.23
C VAL A 189 -8.54 -13.12 8.74
N TYR A 190 -9.23 -12.20 8.07
CA TYR A 190 -10.44 -12.46 7.30
C TYR A 190 -10.21 -12.00 5.87
N GLU A 191 -10.76 -12.73 4.91
CA GLU A 191 -10.59 -12.42 3.49
C GLU A 191 -11.96 -12.19 2.83
N VAL A 192 -12.02 -11.17 1.97
CA VAL A 192 -13.23 -10.76 1.25
C VAL A 192 -12.85 -10.25 -0.14
N TYR A 193 -13.72 -10.39 -1.14
CA TYR A 193 -13.48 -9.74 -2.44
C TYR A 193 -13.69 -8.23 -2.32
N LEU A 194 -12.88 -7.41 -3.01
CA LEU A 194 -12.95 -5.95 -2.90
C LEU A 194 -14.36 -5.39 -3.15
N TYR A 195 -15.05 -5.91 -4.17
CA TYR A 195 -16.38 -5.43 -4.54
C TYR A 195 -17.52 -6.00 -3.67
N ASP A 196 -17.21 -6.93 -2.76
CA ASP A 196 -18.17 -7.50 -1.82
C ASP A 196 -18.22 -6.66 -0.53
N TYR A 197 -18.72 -5.43 -0.66
CA TYR A 197 -18.82 -4.48 0.45
C TYR A 197 -19.73 -4.99 1.56
N GLU A 198 -20.79 -5.71 1.21
CA GLU A 198 -21.74 -6.25 2.18
C GLU A 198 -21.05 -7.25 3.11
N LYS A 199 -20.32 -8.23 2.55
CA LYS A 199 -19.56 -9.19 3.35
C LYS A 199 -18.48 -8.52 4.17
N CYS A 200 -17.81 -7.50 3.63
CA CYS A 200 -16.83 -6.71 4.39
C CYS A 200 -17.48 -6.06 5.62
N VAL A 201 -18.62 -5.41 5.45
CA VAL A 201 -19.40 -4.80 6.53
C VAL A 201 -19.88 -5.85 7.54
N GLN A 202 -20.37 -7.00 7.09
CA GLN A 202 -20.82 -8.08 7.98
C GLN A 202 -19.66 -8.60 8.86
N ILE A 203 -18.47 -8.76 8.30
CA ILE A 203 -17.26 -9.13 9.05
C ILE A 203 -16.93 -8.05 10.09
N LEU A 204 -16.87 -6.78 9.67
CA LEU A 204 -16.54 -5.67 10.55
C LEU A 204 -17.56 -5.50 11.69
N LYS A 205 -18.87 -5.68 11.42
CA LYS A 205 -19.92 -5.69 12.46
C LYS A 205 -19.63 -6.74 13.54
N ARG A 206 -19.34 -7.98 13.14
CA ARG A 206 -19.01 -9.06 14.09
C ARG A 206 -17.79 -8.70 14.94
N LEU A 207 -16.74 -8.16 14.33
CA LEU A 207 -15.50 -7.79 15.02
C LEU A 207 -15.68 -6.66 16.03
N LEU A 208 -16.51 -5.66 15.72
CA LEU A 208 -16.78 -4.54 16.61
C LEU A 208 -17.74 -4.90 17.74
N HIS A 209 -18.73 -5.78 17.51
CA HIS A 209 -19.67 -6.24 18.53
C HIS A 209 -19.00 -7.16 19.58
N VAL A 210 -18.10 -8.05 19.16
CA VAL A 210 -17.42 -9.01 20.06
C VAL A 210 -16.56 -8.31 21.14
N LYS A 211 -16.14 -7.06 20.92
CA LYS A 211 -15.36 -6.29 21.90
C LYS A 211 -16.20 -5.43 22.87
N ARG A 212 -17.53 -5.45 22.77
CA ARG A 212 -18.44 -4.75 23.71
C ARG A 212 -18.97 -5.66 24.83
N ALA A 213 -18.67 -6.96 24.78
CA ALA A 213 -18.98 -7.93 25.84
C ALA A 213 -17.72 -8.21 26.66
#